data_AF-A0A6P2BN54-F1
#
_entry.id   AF-A0A6P2BN54-F1
#
_cell.length_a   1.000
_cell.length_b   1.000
_cell.length_c   1.000
_cell.angle_alpha   90.00
_cell.angle_beta   90.00
_cell.angle_gamma   90.00
#
_symmetry.space_group_name_H-M   'P 1'
#
loop_
_entity.id
_entity.type
_entity.pdbx_description
1 polymer ?
#
loop_
_entity_poly.entity_id
_entity_poly.type
_entity_poly.pdbx_seq_one_letter_code
_entity_poly.pdbx_strand_id
1 'polypeptide(L)'
;MDERQGKGGGGASAGRVSRRGVLKTGIAAGALIGTGAWGTAASAAPLRRPGSLPYPKLAAGTDTIPQIEHVVVLMMENHSYDNYLGMLQRPGADGFRLGRDGLPTAANPYGNGQIQNAFRMPTHCQLDARPSQEWTASHNAYDNGRMDGFVSTPIDPLTTQTVGGVAMGYWQAEDLPFYYSLYRQFPIADRYHSSVLGQTFPNRRYLLAATSIGQIDDTAPALTDYPAAGTIFDQFDAHGISWKDYTAALVPTSSSLALYPALYEKNAATKIVLDAEFFTDAAAGTLPNFSLVEPDYGTTSEENPQNIALGEQFAASIINAVIQGPGWRKTALILTYDEHGGYYDHVPPPAAIPPDMTASARP
;
A
#
# COMPACT_ATOMS: atom_id res chain seq x y z
N MET A 1 -57.76 -50.38 -57.12
CA MET A 1 -58.96 -50.10 -56.33
C MET A 1 -58.67 -48.82 -55.58
N ASP A 2 -58.99 -47.68 -56.17
CA ASP A 2 -60.31 -47.02 -56.05
C ASP A 2 -60.61 -46.71 -54.58
N GLU A 3 -61.00 -45.51 -54.17
CA GLU A 3 -61.62 -44.41 -54.89
C GLU A 3 -61.64 -43.17 -53.96
N ARG A 4 -61.43 -41.99 -54.57
CA ARG A 4 -62.28 -40.78 -54.53
C ARG A 4 -62.81 -40.14 -53.23
N GLN A 5 -62.68 -38.80 -53.27
CA GLN A 5 -63.58 -37.72 -52.81
C GLN A 5 -63.63 -37.39 -51.31
N GLY A 6 -63.75 -36.14 -50.85
CA GLY A 6 -63.85 -34.84 -51.50
C GLY A 6 -64.51 -33.79 -50.58
N LYS A 7 -63.99 -32.54 -50.61
CA LYS A 7 -64.59 -31.21 -50.27
C LYS A 7 -64.64 -30.65 -48.82
N GLY A 8 -63.95 -29.50 -48.69
CA GLY A 8 -64.45 -28.20 -48.17
C GLY A 8 -64.27 -27.92 -46.67
N GLY A 9 -63.80 -26.78 -46.16
CA GLY A 9 -63.31 -25.49 -46.69
C GLY A 9 -63.22 -24.51 -45.50
N GLY A 10 -62.22 -23.62 -45.47
CA GLY A 10 -62.19 -22.47 -44.53
C GLY A 10 -60.83 -22.10 -43.90
N GLY A 11 -60.16 -21.14 -44.53
CA GLY A 11 -59.41 -20.00 -43.96
C GLY A 11 -58.66 -20.07 -42.62
N ALA A 12 -57.32 -19.91 -42.71
CA ALA A 12 -56.39 -19.06 -41.93
C ALA A 12 -56.68 -18.78 -40.43
N SER A 13 -55.77 -18.85 -39.45
CA SER A 13 -54.31 -18.72 -39.45
C SER A 13 -53.73 -19.13 -38.08
N ALA A 14 -52.46 -19.53 -38.11
CA ALA A 14 -51.43 -19.48 -37.07
C ALA A 14 -51.73 -19.96 -35.62
N GLY A 15 -51.12 -21.09 -35.25
CA GLY A 15 -50.90 -21.48 -33.85
C GLY A 15 -50.52 -22.96 -33.71
N ARG A 16 -49.22 -23.26 -33.63
CA ARG A 16 -48.64 -24.61 -33.61
C ARG A 16 -49.23 -25.51 -32.51
N VAL A 17 -49.68 -26.69 -32.91
CA VAL A 17 -50.00 -27.83 -32.03
C VAL A 17 -48.75 -28.66 -31.78
N SER A 18 -48.50 -28.89 -30.50
CA SER A 18 -47.65 -29.95 -29.95
C SER A 18 -48.30 -31.32 -30.16
N ARG A 19 -47.51 -32.37 -30.46
CA ARG A 19 -47.35 -33.56 -29.60
C ARG A 19 -46.46 -34.64 -30.24
N ARG A 20 -45.45 -35.04 -29.45
CA ARG A 20 -44.94 -36.41 -29.25
C ARG A 20 -44.36 -37.16 -30.47
N GLY A 21 -43.04 -37.13 -30.55
CA GLY A 21 -42.21 -38.29 -30.88
C GLY A 21 -41.14 -38.43 -29.80
N VAL A 22 -41.19 -39.52 -29.03
CA VAL A 22 -40.38 -39.78 -27.84
C VAL A 22 -39.12 -40.57 -28.20
N LEU A 23 -38.04 -40.26 -27.47
CA LEU A 23 -36.79 -41.01 -27.25
C LEU A 23 -35.64 -40.85 -28.28
N LYS A 24 -34.58 -40.16 -27.84
CA LYS A 24 -33.21 -40.72 -27.67
C LYS A 24 -32.33 -39.78 -26.82
N THR A 25 -32.14 -40.19 -25.56
CA THR A 25 -30.90 -40.07 -24.73
C THR A 25 -30.10 -38.75 -24.73
N GLY A 26 -30.37 -37.91 -23.72
CA GLY A 26 -29.40 -37.73 -22.63
C GLY A 26 -28.37 -36.59 -22.70
N ILE A 27 -28.78 -35.33 -22.86
CA ILE A 27 -28.04 -34.17 -22.35
C ILE A 27 -29.01 -33.31 -21.55
N ALA A 28 -28.85 -33.26 -20.22
CA ALA A 28 -29.60 -32.35 -19.37
C ALA A 28 -28.75 -31.11 -19.08
N ALA A 29 -29.05 -30.03 -19.79
CA ALA A 29 -28.77 -28.68 -19.34
C ALA A 29 -29.81 -28.29 -18.28
N GLY A 30 -29.35 -27.87 -17.11
CA GLY A 30 -30.18 -27.29 -16.05
C GLY A 30 -29.92 -25.80 -15.93
N ALA A 31 -30.93 -25.01 -16.33
CA ALA A 31 -31.28 -23.66 -15.90
C ALA A 31 -30.17 -22.58 -15.78
N LEU A 32 -30.21 -21.67 -16.76
CA LEU A 32 -29.76 -20.28 -16.66
C LEU A 32 -30.44 -19.57 -15.48
N ILE A 33 -29.67 -19.21 -14.46
CA ILE A 33 -29.95 -18.07 -13.59
C ILE A 33 -28.92 -17.02 -13.96
N GLY A 34 -29.39 -15.86 -14.40
CA GLY A 34 -28.54 -14.76 -14.84
C GLY A 34 -27.63 -14.29 -13.71
N THR A 35 -26.34 -14.59 -13.83
CA THR A 35 -25.27 -13.83 -13.20
C THR A 35 -24.72 -12.91 -14.29
N GLY A 36 -24.85 -11.61 -14.09
CA GLY A 36 -24.17 -10.62 -14.90
C GLY A 36 -22.66 -10.81 -14.76
N ALA A 37 -22.08 -11.63 -15.62
CA ALA A 37 -20.64 -11.80 -15.74
C ALA A 37 -20.08 -10.57 -16.46
N TRP A 38 -19.87 -9.50 -15.71
CA TRP A 38 -18.84 -8.51 -16.03
C TRP A 38 -17.62 -8.86 -15.18
N GLY A 39 -17.13 -10.09 -15.35
CA GLY A 39 -15.81 -10.48 -14.90
C GLY A 39 -14.83 -10.09 -15.99
N THR A 40 -14.41 -8.82 -16.03
CA THR A 40 -13.13 -8.50 -16.66
C THR A 40 -12.06 -9.13 -15.79
N ALA A 41 -11.69 -10.37 -16.11
CA ALA A 41 -10.37 -10.86 -15.77
C ALA A 41 -9.38 -9.95 -16.51
N ALA A 42 -9.02 -8.83 -15.89
CA ALA A 42 -7.76 -8.18 -16.22
C ALA A 42 -6.72 -9.28 -15.98
N SER A 43 -6.09 -9.78 -17.05
CA SER A 43 -4.97 -10.69 -16.88
C SER A 43 -3.94 -9.91 -16.08
N ALA A 44 -3.80 -10.22 -14.79
CA ALA A 44 -2.70 -9.71 -14.01
C ALA A 44 -1.45 -10.07 -14.81
N ALA A 45 -0.73 -9.06 -15.31
CA ALA A 45 0.54 -9.30 -15.96
C ALA A 45 1.36 -10.14 -14.98
N PRO A 46 2.00 -11.24 -15.43
CA PRO A 46 2.74 -12.09 -14.52
C PRO A 46 3.72 -11.23 -13.72
N LEU A 47 3.69 -11.38 -12.39
CA LEU A 47 4.61 -10.66 -11.50
C LEU A 47 6.03 -10.83 -12.03
N ARG A 48 6.73 -9.69 -12.17
CA ARG A 48 8.12 -9.67 -12.62
C ARG A 48 8.96 -10.54 -11.69
N ARG A 49 9.82 -11.39 -12.27
CA ARG A 49 10.73 -12.22 -11.48
C ARG A 49 11.81 -11.35 -10.82
N PRO A 50 12.38 -11.76 -9.68
CA PRO A 50 13.57 -11.14 -9.11
C PRO A 50 14.65 -10.96 -10.16
N GLY A 51 15.29 -9.79 -10.16
CA GLY A 51 16.34 -9.46 -11.12
C GLY A 51 15.86 -9.22 -12.55
N SER A 52 14.55 -9.30 -12.84
CA SER A 52 14.05 -8.89 -14.15
C SER A 52 14.05 -7.37 -14.27
N LEU A 53 14.68 -6.87 -15.33
CA LEU A 53 14.72 -5.44 -15.62
C LEU A 53 13.31 -4.95 -15.97
N PRO A 54 12.92 -3.74 -15.49
CA PRO A 54 11.69 -3.11 -15.93
C PRO A 54 11.58 -2.96 -17.44
N TYR A 55 12.72 -2.76 -18.09
CA TYR A 55 12.88 -2.69 -19.54
C TYR A 55 13.93 -3.72 -19.99
N PRO A 56 13.57 -4.99 -20.19
CA PRO A 56 14.52 -6.07 -20.46
C PRO A 56 15.25 -5.95 -21.80
N LYS A 57 14.81 -5.03 -22.66
CA LYS A 57 15.45 -4.71 -23.94
C LYS A 57 16.48 -3.59 -23.83
N LEU A 58 16.58 -2.92 -22.67
CA LEU A 58 17.55 -1.86 -22.42
C LEU A 58 18.67 -2.41 -21.54
N ALA A 59 19.87 -1.83 -21.67
CA ALA A 59 20.95 -2.13 -20.76
C ALA A 59 20.57 -1.68 -19.33
N ALA A 60 21.03 -2.40 -18.32
CA ALA A 60 20.88 -1.96 -16.93
C ALA A 60 21.49 -0.56 -16.75
N GLY A 61 20.81 0.32 -16.02
CA GLY A 61 21.23 1.71 -15.85
C GLY A 61 20.94 2.64 -17.03
N THR A 62 20.25 2.18 -18.08
CA THR A 62 19.76 3.09 -19.14
C THR A 62 18.80 4.09 -18.53
N ASP A 63 19.11 5.38 -18.65
CA ASP A 63 18.21 6.45 -18.24
C ASP A 63 17.00 6.49 -19.18
N THR A 64 15.82 6.28 -18.60
CA THR A 64 14.54 6.24 -19.33
C THR A 64 13.66 7.45 -19.01
N ILE A 65 14.11 8.32 -18.11
CA ILE A 65 13.41 9.52 -17.66
C ILE A 65 14.39 10.69 -17.48
N PRO A 66 15.19 11.05 -18.50
CA PRO A 66 16.29 12.01 -18.39
C PRO A 66 15.85 13.44 -18.03
N GLN A 67 14.55 13.72 -18.04
CA GLN A 67 13.97 14.98 -17.56
C GLN A 67 13.95 15.09 -16.03
N ILE A 68 14.10 13.99 -15.30
CA ILE A 68 14.08 13.97 -13.83
C ILE A 68 15.52 14.09 -13.32
N GLU A 69 15.79 15.18 -12.61
CA GLU A 69 17.10 15.47 -12.01
C GLU A 69 17.10 15.27 -10.49
N HIS A 70 15.91 15.28 -9.87
CA HIS A 70 15.70 15.14 -8.44
C HIS A 70 14.66 14.07 -8.12
N VAL A 71 14.98 13.19 -7.17
CA VAL A 71 14.02 12.27 -6.54
C VAL A 71 13.87 12.66 -5.08
N VAL A 72 12.65 12.94 -4.66
CA VAL A 72 12.31 13.23 -3.25
C VAL A 72 11.48 12.07 -2.71
N VAL A 73 11.93 11.47 -1.61
CA VAL A 73 11.17 10.44 -0.90
C VAL A 73 10.75 11.01 0.46
N LEU A 74 9.45 11.06 0.68
CA LEU A 74 8.83 11.35 1.97
C LEU A 74 8.16 10.06 2.46
N MET A 75 8.68 9.47 3.53
CA MET A 75 8.12 8.28 4.16
C MET A 75 7.47 8.65 5.49
N MET A 76 6.15 8.47 5.56
CA MET A 76 5.33 8.63 6.76
C MET A 76 5.19 7.28 7.49
N GLU A 77 4.47 7.24 8.60
CA GLU A 77 4.40 6.07 9.50
C GLU A 77 3.00 5.47 9.63
N ASN A 78 2.93 4.14 9.70
CA ASN A 78 1.85 3.38 10.33
C ASN A 78 0.42 3.61 9.81
N HIS A 79 0.20 3.59 8.49
CA HIS A 79 -1.15 3.70 7.92
C HIS A 79 -1.35 2.81 6.69
N SER A 80 -2.39 1.98 6.72
CA SER A 80 -2.82 1.19 5.56
C SER A 80 -3.50 2.04 4.49
N TYR A 81 -3.61 1.51 3.26
CA TYR A 81 -4.29 2.21 2.18
C TYR A 81 -5.76 2.45 2.53
N ASP A 82 -6.47 1.43 2.99
CA ASP A 82 -7.90 1.56 3.34
C ASP A 82 -8.15 2.49 4.55
N ASN A 83 -7.18 2.60 5.47
CA ASN A 83 -7.30 3.50 6.62
C ASN A 83 -7.37 4.97 6.19
N TYR A 84 -6.64 5.38 5.16
CA TYR A 84 -6.65 6.76 4.67
C TYR A 84 -7.47 6.97 3.41
N LEU A 85 -7.37 6.05 2.46
CA LEU A 85 -7.86 6.17 1.09
C LEU A 85 -8.92 5.12 0.74
N GLY A 86 -9.37 4.31 1.70
CA GLY A 86 -10.46 3.36 1.47
C GLY A 86 -11.75 4.06 0.99
N MET A 87 -11.97 5.32 1.38
CA MET A 87 -13.12 6.11 0.91
C MET A 87 -12.86 6.87 -0.42
N LEU A 88 -11.69 6.71 -1.05
CA LEU A 88 -11.35 7.38 -2.30
C LEU A 88 -12.17 6.81 -3.48
N GLN A 89 -13.25 7.49 -3.81
CA GLN A 89 -14.06 7.18 -4.99
C GLN A 89 -13.44 7.79 -6.26
N ARG A 90 -12.48 7.08 -6.86
CA ARG A 90 -11.83 7.44 -8.14
C ARG A 90 -11.90 6.24 -9.09
N PRO A 91 -12.22 6.42 -10.39
CA PRO A 91 -12.22 5.30 -11.34
C PRO A 91 -10.88 4.56 -11.35
N GLY A 92 -10.94 3.26 -11.08
CA GLY A 92 -9.77 2.38 -11.03
C GLY A 92 -8.98 2.41 -9.72
N ALA A 93 -9.35 3.25 -8.74
CA ALA A 93 -8.78 3.17 -7.39
C ALA A 93 -9.41 2.01 -6.61
N ASP A 94 -8.58 1.27 -5.89
CA ASP A 94 -9.00 0.10 -5.13
C ASP A 94 -9.32 0.46 -3.67
N GLY A 95 -10.50 1.04 -3.44
CA GLY A 95 -10.99 1.40 -2.10
C GLY A 95 -12.13 0.50 -1.61
N PHE A 96 -12.70 0.87 -0.46
CA PHE A 96 -13.83 0.18 0.13
C PHE A 96 -14.99 0.02 -0.84
N ARG A 97 -15.52 -1.21 -0.86
CA ARG A 97 -16.87 -1.45 -1.33
C ARG A 97 -17.86 -0.75 -0.40
N LEU A 98 -18.72 0.10 -0.95
CA LEU A 98 -19.74 0.80 -0.19
C LEU A 98 -21.11 0.11 -0.28
N GLY A 99 -21.85 0.16 0.83
CA GLY A 99 -23.25 -0.22 0.94
C GLY A 99 -24.19 0.81 0.31
N ARG A 100 -25.50 0.53 0.36
CA ARG A 100 -26.53 1.46 -0.15
C ARG A 100 -26.68 2.73 0.71
N ASP A 101 -26.20 2.66 1.94
CA ASP A 101 -26.10 3.75 2.90
C ASP A 101 -24.83 4.62 2.69
N GLY A 102 -23.95 4.23 1.76
CA GLY A 102 -22.69 4.91 1.51
C GLY A 102 -21.58 4.59 2.52
N LEU A 103 -21.80 3.62 3.42
CA LEU A 103 -20.80 3.18 4.38
C LEU A 103 -19.99 1.99 3.84
N PRO A 104 -18.72 1.80 4.27
CA PRO A 104 -17.95 0.62 3.92
C PRO A 104 -18.64 -0.67 4.35
N THR A 105 -18.59 -1.69 3.49
CA THR A 105 -19.02 -3.05 3.84
C THR A 105 -17.90 -3.88 4.46
N ALA A 106 -16.70 -3.30 4.64
CA ALA A 106 -15.56 -3.95 5.25
C ALA A 106 -15.86 -4.31 6.70
N ALA A 107 -15.51 -5.55 7.07
CA ALA A 107 -15.83 -6.09 8.39
C ALA A 107 -14.82 -7.17 8.79
N ASN A 108 -14.61 -7.31 10.09
CA ASN A 108 -13.67 -8.26 10.68
C ASN A 108 -14.32 -8.96 11.89
N PRO A 109 -14.21 -10.28 12.02
CA PRO A 109 -14.75 -11.00 13.16
C PRO A 109 -13.86 -10.86 14.41
N TYR A 110 -14.50 -10.77 15.58
CA TYR A 110 -13.87 -11.07 16.86
C TYR A 110 -13.73 -12.59 17.04
N GLY A 111 -12.86 -13.02 17.95
CA GLY A 111 -12.69 -14.45 18.28
C GLY A 111 -13.97 -15.14 18.81
N ASN A 112 -14.97 -14.37 19.26
CA ASN A 112 -16.28 -14.87 19.69
C ASN A 112 -17.34 -14.90 18.57
N GLY A 113 -16.98 -14.53 17.34
CA GLY A 113 -17.86 -14.47 16.17
C GLY A 113 -18.69 -13.19 16.03
N GLN A 114 -18.59 -12.22 16.96
CA GLN A 114 -19.15 -10.89 16.76
C GLN A 114 -18.42 -10.19 15.60
N ILE A 115 -19.09 -9.25 14.93
CA ILE A 115 -18.54 -8.55 13.76
C ILE A 115 -18.25 -7.09 14.13
N GLN A 116 -17.04 -6.63 13.83
CA GLN A 116 -16.68 -5.22 13.77
C GLN A 116 -16.75 -4.76 12.32
N ASN A 117 -17.59 -3.77 12.03
CA ASN A 117 -17.57 -3.08 10.74
C ASN A 117 -16.52 -1.96 10.74
N ALA A 118 -16.02 -1.60 9.57
CA ALA A 118 -15.24 -0.38 9.41
C ALA A 118 -16.05 0.85 9.86
N PHE A 119 -15.38 1.80 10.50
CA PHE A 119 -16.01 3.02 11.00
C PHE A 119 -15.12 4.24 10.77
N ARG A 120 -15.75 5.38 10.47
CA ARG A 120 -15.01 6.64 10.36
C ARG A 120 -14.50 7.04 11.74
N MET A 121 -13.21 7.33 11.86
CA MET A 121 -12.61 7.86 13.08
C MET A 121 -13.31 9.17 13.49
N PRO A 122 -13.60 9.37 14.78
CA PRO A 122 -14.44 10.49 15.22
C PRO A 122 -13.70 11.84 15.21
N THR A 123 -12.37 11.82 15.18
CA THR A 123 -11.50 13.00 15.22
C THR A 123 -10.23 12.77 14.39
N HIS A 124 -9.44 13.82 14.17
CA HIS A 124 -8.08 13.70 13.60
C HIS A 124 -7.07 13.11 14.59
N CYS A 125 -7.36 13.12 15.89
CA CYS A 125 -6.56 12.37 16.84
C CYS A 125 -6.87 10.88 16.66
N GLN A 126 -5.83 10.07 16.53
CA GLN A 126 -5.95 8.62 16.66
C GLN A 126 -6.54 8.28 18.04
N LEU A 127 -7.33 7.19 18.10
CA LEU A 127 -7.95 6.76 19.35
C LEU A 127 -6.87 6.31 20.33
N ASP A 128 -7.10 6.52 21.64
CA ASP A 128 -6.27 5.95 22.71
C ASP A 128 -6.51 4.43 22.81
N ALA A 129 -5.99 3.73 21.81
CA ALA A 129 -6.04 2.31 21.59
C ALA A 129 -4.75 1.87 20.90
N ARG A 130 -4.53 0.55 20.83
CA ARG A 130 -3.28 -0.03 20.33
C ARG A 130 -3.57 -0.89 19.11
N PRO A 131 -3.62 -0.32 17.89
CA PRO A 131 -3.43 -1.14 16.70
C PRO A 131 -2.03 -1.78 16.76
N SER A 132 -1.80 -2.84 16.00
CA SER A 132 -0.54 -3.59 16.08
C SER A 132 -0.01 -4.02 14.72
N GLN A 133 1.25 -3.67 14.53
CA GLN A 133 2.13 -3.99 13.41
C GLN A 133 3.17 -5.05 13.77
N GLU A 134 3.12 -5.61 14.99
CA GLU A 134 3.98 -6.71 15.43
C GLU A 134 3.98 -7.84 14.40
N TRP A 135 5.09 -8.57 14.28
CA TRP A 135 5.20 -9.68 13.33
C TRP A 135 4.02 -10.65 13.42
N THR A 136 3.74 -11.13 14.64
CA THR A 136 2.62 -12.05 14.89
C THR A 136 1.27 -11.41 14.56
N ALA A 137 1.08 -10.14 14.90
CA ALA A 137 -0.18 -9.45 14.66
C ALA A 137 -0.43 -9.25 13.16
N SER A 138 0.58 -8.83 12.42
CA SER A 138 0.53 -8.66 10.96
C SER A 138 0.20 -9.97 10.24
N HIS A 139 0.78 -11.10 10.67
CA HIS A 139 0.52 -12.41 10.06
C HIS A 139 -0.86 -12.96 10.43
N ASN A 140 -1.32 -12.74 11.66
CA ASN A 140 -2.68 -13.07 12.07
C ASN A 140 -3.71 -12.22 11.31
N ALA A 141 -3.47 -10.93 11.13
CA ALA A 141 -4.33 -10.02 10.39
C ALA A 141 -4.47 -10.44 8.92
N TYR A 142 -3.35 -10.81 8.30
CA TYR A 142 -3.31 -11.35 6.93
C TYR A 142 -4.13 -12.64 6.77
N ASP A 143 -4.06 -13.54 7.74
CA ASP A 143 -4.81 -14.81 7.81
C ASP A 143 -4.84 -15.58 6.48
N ASN A 144 -3.66 -15.90 5.95
CA ASN A 144 -3.49 -16.61 4.67
C ASN A 144 -4.21 -15.92 3.49
N GLY A 145 -4.31 -14.60 3.53
CA GLY A 145 -4.94 -13.77 2.51
C GLY A 145 -6.45 -13.60 2.67
N ARG A 146 -7.04 -14.07 3.78
CA ARG A 146 -8.46 -13.81 4.10
C ARG A 146 -8.70 -12.40 4.62
N MET A 147 -7.66 -11.75 5.17
CA MET A 147 -7.74 -10.39 5.70
C MET A 147 -8.78 -10.22 6.83
N ASP A 148 -9.05 -11.28 7.60
CA ASP A 148 -10.12 -11.35 8.60
C ASP A 148 -9.63 -11.50 10.05
N GLY A 149 -8.34 -11.24 10.34
CA GLY A 149 -7.76 -11.39 11.68
C GLY A 149 -7.40 -10.11 12.45
N PHE A 150 -7.56 -8.93 11.83
CA PHE A 150 -7.15 -7.62 12.36
C PHE A 150 -7.72 -7.30 13.75
N VAL A 151 -8.98 -7.65 14.00
CA VAL A 151 -9.67 -7.30 15.25
C VAL A 151 -9.38 -8.31 16.36
N SER A 152 -9.17 -9.58 16.00
CA SER A 152 -8.99 -10.68 16.94
C SER A 152 -7.53 -10.97 17.33
N THR A 153 -6.56 -10.41 16.60
CA THR A 153 -5.15 -10.67 16.89
C THR A 153 -4.72 -10.03 18.23
N PRO A 154 -3.83 -10.67 19.01
CA PRO A 154 -3.17 -10.04 20.15
C PRO A 154 -2.44 -8.76 19.73
N ILE A 155 -2.40 -7.78 20.64
CA ILE A 155 -1.65 -6.52 20.44
C ILE A 155 -0.15 -6.80 20.37
N ASP A 156 0.35 -7.71 21.20
CA ASP A 156 1.76 -8.10 21.22
C ASP A 156 1.89 -9.57 21.66
N PRO A 157 3.06 -10.22 21.48
CA PRO A 157 3.25 -11.63 21.82
C PRO A 157 3.10 -11.96 23.32
N LEU A 158 3.08 -10.97 24.20
CA LEU A 158 3.09 -11.15 25.66
C LEU A 158 1.71 -10.92 26.29
N THR A 159 0.74 -10.41 25.53
CA THR A 159 -0.60 -10.08 26.03
C THR A 159 -1.68 -11.00 25.45
N THR A 160 -2.78 -11.14 26.19
CA THR A 160 -4.02 -11.77 25.70
C THR A 160 -5.04 -10.74 25.21
N GLN A 161 -4.70 -9.45 25.34
CA GLN A 161 -5.54 -8.35 24.87
C GLN A 161 -5.44 -8.29 23.35
N THR A 162 -6.59 -8.30 22.69
CA THR A 162 -6.68 -8.18 21.24
C THR A 162 -6.68 -6.71 20.81
N VAL A 163 -6.23 -6.44 19.59
CA VAL A 163 -6.29 -5.10 18.98
C VAL A 163 -7.71 -4.52 19.03
N GLY A 164 -8.72 -5.34 18.74
CA GLY A 164 -10.11 -4.93 18.83
C GLY A 164 -10.49 -3.96 17.71
N GLY A 165 -11.51 -3.13 17.99
CA GLY A 165 -12.18 -2.37 16.95
C GLY A 165 -11.29 -1.34 16.24
N VAL A 166 -10.26 -0.80 16.91
CA VAL A 166 -9.43 0.32 16.41
C VAL A 166 -8.81 0.02 15.03
N ALA A 167 -8.46 -1.23 14.74
CA ALA A 167 -7.93 -1.63 13.43
C ALA A 167 -8.88 -1.31 12.27
N MET A 168 -10.20 -1.26 12.53
CA MET A 168 -11.23 -1.00 11.52
C MET A 168 -11.58 0.49 11.37
N GLY A 169 -10.85 1.38 12.04
CA GLY A 169 -11.03 2.82 11.87
C GLY A 169 -10.49 3.30 10.52
N TYR A 170 -11.13 4.30 9.91
CA TYR A 170 -10.65 4.97 8.71
C TYR A 170 -10.92 6.49 8.76
N TRP A 171 -10.17 7.26 7.98
CA TRP A 171 -10.44 8.66 7.68
C TRP A 171 -10.91 8.81 6.23
N GLN A 172 -11.55 9.95 5.95
CA GLN A 172 -12.09 10.26 4.63
C GLN A 172 -11.73 11.67 4.17
N ALA A 173 -12.22 12.06 2.99
CA ALA A 173 -11.85 13.32 2.35
C ALA A 173 -12.08 14.57 3.21
N GLU A 174 -13.09 14.54 4.09
CA GLU A 174 -13.37 15.65 5.01
C GLU A 174 -12.37 15.74 6.17
N ASP A 175 -11.65 14.66 6.46
CA ASP A 175 -10.64 14.59 7.52
C ASP A 175 -9.22 14.81 6.97
N LEU A 176 -8.96 14.34 5.74
CA LEU A 176 -7.66 14.40 5.05
C LEU A 176 -7.77 15.09 3.67
N PRO A 177 -8.20 16.37 3.61
CA PRO A 177 -8.52 17.03 2.36
C PRO A 177 -7.30 17.20 1.43
N PHE A 178 -6.09 17.39 1.97
CA PHE A 178 -4.90 17.58 1.14
C PHE A 178 -4.50 16.28 0.45
N TYR A 179 -4.41 15.17 1.17
CA TYR A 179 -4.14 13.85 0.60
C TYR A 179 -5.18 13.47 -0.45
N TYR A 180 -6.47 13.62 -0.17
CA TYR A 180 -7.51 13.34 -1.17
C TYR A 180 -7.42 14.25 -2.39
N SER A 181 -6.98 15.51 -2.23
CA SER A 181 -6.74 16.41 -3.38
C SER A 181 -5.55 15.95 -4.23
N LEU A 182 -4.48 15.45 -3.60
CA LEU A 182 -3.27 14.95 -4.24
C LEU A 182 -3.58 13.70 -5.07
N TYR A 183 -4.22 12.70 -4.46
CA TYR A 183 -4.51 11.42 -5.11
C TYR A 183 -5.59 11.50 -6.20
N ARG A 184 -6.37 12.59 -6.24
CA ARG A 184 -7.26 12.89 -7.37
C ARG A 184 -6.50 13.44 -8.58
N GLN A 185 -5.34 14.07 -8.38
CA GLN A 185 -4.59 14.78 -9.42
C GLN A 185 -3.38 13.99 -9.94
N PHE A 186 -2.72 13.23 -9.06
CA PHE A 186 -1.48 12.51 -9.36
C PHE A 186 -1.69 10.99 -9.43
N PRO A 187 -0.75 10.24 -10.03
CA PRO A 187 -0.78 8.79 -9.99
C PRO A 187 -0.72 8.26 -8.55
N ILE A 188 -1.43 7.16 -8.31
CA ILE A 188 -1.41 6.41 -7.06
C ILE A 188 -1.02 4.97 -7.36
N ALA A 189 -0.19 4.38 -6.51
CA ALA A 189 0.11 2.96 -6.51
C ALA A 189 -0.77 2.27 -5.45
N ASP A 190 -2.03 2.00 -5.79
CA ASP A 190 -3.04 1.38 -4.91
C ASP A 190 -2.88 -0.15 -4.74
N ARG A 191 -1.76 -0.69 -5.24
CA ARG A 191 -1.28 -2.06 -5.01
C ARG A 191 0.20 -2.06 -4.61
N TYR A 192 0.59 -1.05 -3.84
CA TYR A 192 1.90 -0.96 -3.17
C TYR A 192 1.80 -1.59 -1.78
N HIS A 193 2.76 -2.43 -1.43
CA HIS A 193 2.78 -3.14 -0.15
C HIS A 193 4.12 -2.91 0.54
N SER A 194 4.11 -2.89 1.88
CA SER A 194 5.34 -2.92 2.67
C SER A 194 6.17 -4.14 2.29
N SER A 195 7.49 -4.03 2.43
CA SER A 195 8.41 -5.10 1.98
C SER A 195 8.31 -6.36 2.84
N VAL A 196 7.90 -6.19 4.10
CA VAL A 196 7.62 -7.28 5.02
C VAL A 196 6.37 -6.98 5.86
N LEU A 197 5.62 -8.04 6.19
CA LEU A 197 4.55 -8.01 7.18
C LEU A 197 5.15 -7.91 8.58
N GLY A 198 5.41 -6.68 9.02
CA GLY A 198 6.04 -6.40 10.29
C GLY A 198 6.23 -4.91 10.48
N GLN A 199 7.07 -4.56 11.44
CA GLN A 199 7.16 -3.23 12.01
C GLN A 199 7.95 -2.23 11.13
N THR A 200 8.13 -1.02 11.65
CA THR A 200 8.77 0.13 11.00
C THR A 200 10.22 -0.13 10.59
N PHE A 201 11.06 -0.57 11.52
CA PHE A 201 12.50 -0.70 11.32
C PHE A 201 12.84 -1.63 10.15
N PRO A 202 12.29 -2.86 10.05
CA PRO A 202 12.63 -3.71 8.92
C PRO A 202 12.15 -3.09 7.60
N ASN A 203 10.99 -2.43 7.54
CA ASN A 203 10.48 -1.81 6.32
C ASN A 203 11.27 -0.57 5.89
N ARG A 204 11.67 0.30 6.83
CA ARG A 204 12.61 1.39 6.55
C ARG A 204 13.98 0.85 6.09
N ARG A 205 14.48 -0.24 6.66
CA ARG A 205 15.71 -0.91 6.15
C ARG A 205 15.56 -1.39 4.70
N TYR A 206 14.41 -1.93 4.32
CA TYR A 206 14.12 -2.25 2.92
C TYR A 206 14.15 -1.03 2.00
N LEU A 207 13.68 0.15 2.44
CA LEU A 207 13.82 1.38 1.66
C LEU A 207 15.29 1.71 1.36
N LEU A 208 16.18 1.56 2.37
CA LEU A 208 17.58 1.96 2.24
C LEU A 208 18.46 0.91 1.54
N ALA A 209 18.12 -0.38 1.64
CA ALA A 209 19.02 -1.47 1.25
C ALA A 209 18.36 -2.65 0.53
N ALA A 210 17.04 -2.62 0.31
CA ALA A 210 16.26 -3.73 -0.23
C ALA A 210 16.38 -5.04 0.58
N THR A 211 16.78 -4.96 1.85
CA THR A 211 16.82 -6.07 2.82
C THR A 211 16.74 -5.55 4.24
N SER A 212 16.12 -6.31 5.15
CA SER A 212 16.18 -6.06 6.60
C SER A 212 17.26 -6.89 7.30
N ILE A 213 18.10 -7.62 6.56
CA ILE A 213 19.08 -8.59 7.13
C ILE A 213 18.37 -9.60 8.07
N GLY A 214 17.13 -9.96 7.74
CA GLY A 214 16.31 -10.87 8.53
C GLY A 214 15.69 -10.28 9.80
N GLN A 215 15.81 -8.98 10.03
CA GLN A 215 15.07 -8.29 11.10
C GLN A 215 13.57 -8.29 10.81
N ILE A 216 12.76 -8.50 11.85
CA ILE A 216 11.30 -8.62 11.80
C ILE A 216 10.55 -7.65 12.73
N ASP A 217 11.25 -7.00 13.65
CA ASP A 217 10.72 -6.14 14.70
C ASP A 217 11.55 -4.85 14.82
N ASP A 218 11.17 -3.94 15.72
CA ASP A 218 11.89 -2.68 15.99
C ASP A 218 12.99 -2.82 17.04
N THR A 219 13.59 -4.01 17.16
CA THR A 219 14.79 -4.16 17.98
C THR A 219 15.87 -3.22 17.46
N ALA A 220 16.53 -2.49 18.37
CA ALA A 220 17.63 -1.60 18.00
C ALA A 220 18.71 -2.38 17.21
N PRO A 221 19.19 -1.85 16.08
CA PRO A 221 20.18 -2.53 15.25
C PRO A 221 21.49 -2.71 16.01
N ALA A 222 22.22 -3.78 15.72
CA ALA A 222 23.58 -3.93 16.21
C ALA A 222 24.50 -2.93 15.50
N LEU A 223 25.56 -2.47 16.17
CA LEU A 223 26.55 -1.56 15.56
C LEU A 223 27.23 -2.15 14.32
N THR A 224 27.25 -3.48 14.23
CA THR A 224 27.84 -4.24 13.11
C THR A 224 26.85 -4.51 11.97
N ASP A 225 25.59 -4.11 12.12
CA ASP A 225 24.57 -4.40 11.13
C ASP A 225 24.81 -3.57 9.87
N TYR A 226 25.16 -4.26 8.78
CA TYR A 226 25.32 -3.66 7.47
C TYR A 226 25.07 -4.70 6.36
N PRO A 227 24.29 -4.36 5.32
CA PRO A 227 23.97 -5.31 4.26
C PRO A 227 25.23 -5.59 3.42
N ALA A 228 25.44 -6.85 3.05
CA ALA A 228 26.61 -7.25 2.26
C ALA A 228 26.69 -6.56 0.88
N ALA A 229 25.55 -6.19 0.30
CA ALA A 229 25.46 -5.45 -0.96
C ALA A 229 25.61 -3.93 -0.79
N GLY A 230 25.75 -3.43 0.44
CA GLY A 230 25.65 -2.01 0.76
C GLY A 230 24.23 -1.47 0.70
N THR A 231 24.12 -0.16 0.86
CA THR A 231 22.88 0.61 0.79
C THR A 231 22.80 1.39 -0.52
N ILE A 232 21.63 1.96 -0.83
CA ILE A 232 21.50 2.86 -1.98
C ILE A 232 22.41 4.09 -1.88
N PHE A 233 22.70 4.56 -0.66
CA PHE A 233 23.57 5.71 -0.41
C PHE A 233 25.04 5.43 -0.75
N ASP A 234 25.51 4.20 -0.55
CA ASP A 234 26.85 3.81 -1.00
C ASP A 234 26.96 3.85 -2.52
N GLN A 235 25.88 3.48 -3.22
CA GLN A 235 25.81 3.59 -4.68
C GLN A 235 25.81 5.05 -5.11
N PHE A 236 25.08 5.93 -4.40
CA PHE A 236 25.14 7.36 -4.70
C PHE A 236 26.55 7.93 -4.55
N ASP A 237 27.23 7.62 -3.43
CA ASP A 237 28.59 8.07 -3.20
C ASP A 237 29.57 7.53 -4.26
N ALA A 238 29.48 6.24 -4.59
CA ALA A 238 30.35 5.59 -5.58
C ALA A 238 30.19 6.19 -7.00
N HIS A 239 29.03 6.77 -7.29
CA HIS A 239 28.71 7.37 -8.59
C HIS A 239 28.67 8.90 -8.58
N GLY A 240 29.05 9.55 -7.46
CA GLY A 240 29.03 11.01 -7.35
C GLY A 240 27.64 11.63 -7.44
N ILE A 241 26.59 10.87 -7.11
CA ILE A 241 25.21 11.34 -7.08
C ILE A 241 24.99 12.07 -5.77
N SER A 242 24.54 13.32 -5.85
CA SER A 242 24.31 14.13 -4.65
C SER A 242 23.06 13.65 -3.91
N TRP A 243 23.17 13.53 -2.60
CA TRP A 243 22.04 13.17 -1.74
C TRP A 243 22.10 13.89 -0.40
N LYS A 244 20.94 14.05 0.26
CA LYS A 244 20.79 14.51 1.65
C LYS A 244 19.64 13.77 2.33
N ASP A 245 19.76 13.65 3.65
CA ASP A 245 18.71 13.23 4.56
C ASP A 245 18.28 14.43 5.41
N TYR A 246 17.01 14.83 5.30
CA TYR A 246 16.45 16.04 5.91
C TYR A 246 15.60 15.64 7.12
N THR A 247 16.04 16.06 8.31
CA THR A 247 15.56 15.54 9.60
C THR A 247 15.09 16.65 10.53
N ALA A 248 14.13 16.35 11.41
CA ALA A 248 13.64 17.32 12.40
C ALA A 248 14.71 17.73 13.44
N ALA A 249 15.68 16.85 13.70
CA ALA A 249 16.80 17.10 14.60
C ALA A 249 18.04 16.29 14.20
N LEU A 250 19.23 16.84 14.49
CA LEU A 250 20.52 16.19 14.19
C LEU A 250 20.90 15.15 15.26
N VAL A 251 20.01 14.18 15.47
CA VAL A 251 20.18 13.07 16.41
C VAL A 251 19.78 11.75 15.75
N PRO A 252 20.35 10.59 16.16
CA PRO A 252 20.07 9.31 15.51
C PRO A 252 18.59 8.93 15.49
N THR A 253 17.82 9.32 16.51
CA THR A 253 16.39 9.02 16.62
C THR A 253 15.50 9.80 15.66
N SER A 254 16.07 10.65 14.80
CA SER A 254 15.33 11.47 13.82
C SER A 254 15.69 11.12 12.37
N SER A 255 16.44 10.03 12.13
CA SER A 255 16.92 9.64 10.81
C SER A 255 16.82 8.13 10.61
N SER A 256 16.21 7.69 9.50
CA SER A 256 16.21 6.26 9.13
C SER A 256 17.60 5.70 8.92
N LEU A 257 18.60 6.54 8.59
CA LEU A 257 19.98 6.08 8.38
C LEU A 257 20.57 5.48 9.66
N ALA A 258 20.07 5.86 10.84
CA ALA A 258 20.50 5.28 12.11
C ALA A 258 20.15 3.79 12.25
N LEU A 259 19.26 3.25 11.40
CA LEU A 259 19.01 1.82 11.28
C LEU A 259 20.21 1.04 10.71
N TYR A 260 21.20 1.75 10.19
CA TYR A 260 22.55 1.27 9.91
C TYR A 260 23.56 2.21 10.58
N PRO A 261 23.96 1.95 11.84
CA PRO A 261 24.76 2.90 12.63
C PRO A 261 26.00 3.44 11.91
N ALA A 262 26.73 2.59 11.18
CA ALA A 262 27.90 3.00 10.39
C ALA A 262 27.55 3.98 9.25
N LEU A 263 26.38 3.86 8.62
CA LEU A 263 25.90 4.78 7.60
C LEU A 263 25.57 6.15 8.21
N TYR A 264 24.88 6.17 9.35
CA TYR A 264 24.57 7.40 10.07
C TYR A 264 25.85 8.12 10.51
N GLU A 265 26.75 7.43 11.22
CA GLU A 265 27.98 8.02 11.77
C GLU A 265 28.87 8.64 10.68
N LYS A 266 29.01 7.96 9.53
CA LYS A 266 29.76 8.46 8.37
C LYS A 266 29.22 9.80 7.84
N ASN A 267 27.92 10.03 7.97
CA ASN A 267 27.20 11.08 7.25
C ASN A 267 26.56 12.17 8.13
N ALA A 268 26.54 11.96 9.45
CA ALA A 268 25.88 12.85 10.42
C ALA A 268 26.34 14.32 10.37
N ALA A 269 27.60 14.56 9.97
CA ALA A 269 28.16 15.91 9.89
C ALA A 269 28.12 16.54 8.48
N THR A 270 27.63 15.82 7.46
CA THR A 270 27.82 16.22 6.06
C THR A 270 26.59 16.06 5.17
N LYS A 271 25.78 15.01 5.40
CA LYS A 271 24.62 14.67 4.54
C LYS A 271 23.30 14.61 5.29
N ILE A 272 23.35 14.49 6.61
CA ILE A 272 22.18 14.58 7.49
C ILE A 272 22.06 16.03 7.93
N VAL A 273 20.95 16.66 7.56
CA VAL A 273 20.72 18.09 7.75
C VAL A 273 19.35 18.34 8.38
N LEU A 274 19.09 19.58 8.79
CA LEU A 274 17.79 19.96 9.30
C LEU A 274 16.78 20.09 8.14
N ASP A 275 15.54 19.69 8.40
CA ASP A 275 14.41 19.81 7.47
C ASP A 275 14.18 21.24 6.94
N ALA A 276 14.49 22.27 7.72
CA ALA A 276 14.49 23.67 7.29
C ALA A 276 15.34 23.92 6.02
N GLU A 277 16.43 23.16 5.83
CA GLU A 277 17.25 23.23 4.63
C GLU A 277 16.52 22.70 3.38
N PHE A 278 15.59 21.76 3.53
CA PHE A 278 14.80 21.25 2.40
C PHE A 278 14.03 22.38 1.73
N PHE A 279 13.36 23.23 2.52
CA PHE A 279 12.61 24.37 2.01
C PHE A 279 13.52 25.40 1.33
N THR A 280 14.74 25.59 1.84
CA THR A 280 15.73 26.47 1.24
C THR A 280 16.21 25.92 -0.10
N ASP A 281 16.58 24.64 -0.15
CA ASP A 281 17.05 23.96 -1.35
C ASP A 281 15.94 23.88 -2.43
N ALA A 282 14.69 23.59 -2.03
CA ALA A 282 13.54 23.56 -2.93
C ALA A 282 13.23 24.93 -3.53
N ALA A 283 13.22 26.00 -2.72
CA ALA A 283 12.98 27.36 -3.18
C ALA A 283 14.08 27.86 -4.13
N ALA A 284 15.33 27.44 -3.92
CA ALA A 284 16.46 27.79 -4.77
C ALA A 284 16.55 26.94 -6.05
N GLY A 285 15.84 25.81 -6.13
CA GLY A 285 15.99 24.85 -7.24
C GLY A 285 17.28 24.05 -7.17
N THR A 286 17.83 23.88 -5.97
CA THR A 286 19.12 23.24 -5.70
C THR A 286 18.98 21.99 -4.86
N LEU A 287 17.80 21.35 -4.88
CA LEU A 287 17.64 20.02 -4.29
C LEU A 287 18.75 19.09 -4.80
N PRO A 288 19.28 18.18 -3.96
CA PRO A 288 20.20 17.15 -4.42
C PRO A 288 19.51 16.21 -5.42
N ASN A 289 20.27 15.33 -6.04
CA ASN A 289 19.71 14.31 -6.94
C ASN A 289 18.76 13.36 -6.19
N PHE A 290 19.06 13.08 -4.91
CA PHE A 290 18.18 12.31 -4.03
C PHE A 290 17.98 13.01 -2.68
N SER A 291 16.74 13.24 -2.30
CA SER A 291 16.35 13.79 -0.99
C SER A 291 15.52 12.77 -0.23
N LEU A 292 15.99 12.31 0.92
CA LEU A 292 15.16 11.64 1.92
C LEU A 292 14.64 12.70 2.89
N VAL A 293 13.33 12.77 3.09
CA VAL A 293 12.70 13.72 4.01
C VAL A 293 12.01 12.93 5.11
N GLU A 294 12.43 13.17 6.35
CA GLU A 294 11.93 12.49 7.55
C GLU A 294 10.90 13.40 8.25
N PRO A 295 9.72 12.88 8.63
CA PRO A 295 8.86 13.59 9.57
C PRO A 295 9.51 13.66 10.96
N ASP A 296 9.01 14.55 11.81
CA ASP A 296 9.26 14.45 13.24
C ASP A 296 8.46 13.25 13.79
N TYR A 297 9.16 12.16 14.14
CA TYR A 297 8.56 10.93 14.66
C TYR A 297 7.81 11.12 15.99
N GLY A 298 7.98 12.26 16.68
CA GLY A 298 7.21 12.57 17.88
C GLY A 298 5.88 13.27 17.61
N THR A 299 5.68 13.87 16.43
CA THR A 299 4.57 14.83 16.23
C THR A 299 3.91 14.81 14.86
N THR A 300 4.64 14.47 13.79
CA THR A 300 4.18 14.61 12.40
C THR A 300 4.38 13.36 11.56
N SER A 301 4.84 12.24 12.13
CA SER A 301 4.97 10.99 11.38
C SER A 301 3.65 10.28 11.14
N GLU A 302 2.61 10.62 11.93
CA GLU A 302 1.29 9.99 11.96
C GLU A 302 1.24 8.67 12.73
N GLU A 303 2.33 8.26 13.38
CA GLU A 303 2.33 7.09 14.26
C GLU A 303 1.31 7.25 15.41
N ASN A 304 0.52 6.21 15.68
CA ASN A 304 -0.42 6.21 16.79
C ASN A 304 0.28 6.48 18.14
N PRO A 305 -0.21 7.41 19.00
CA PRO A 305 -1.50 8.11 18.95
C PRO A 305 -1.39 9.59 18.51
N GLN A 306 -0.71 9.87 17.41
CA GLN A 306 -0.57 11.24 16.89
C GLN A 306 -1.88 11.80 16.30
N ASN A 307 -1.82 13.09 15.95
CA ASN A 307 -2.88 13.77 15.22
C ASN A 307 -2.53 13.75 13.73
N ILE A 308 -3.30 13.00 12.95
CA ILE A 308 -3.08 12.80 11.52
C ILE A 308 -3.12 14.11 10.71
N ALA A 309 -3.82 15.15 11.21
CA ALA A 309 -3.84 16.45 10.54
C ALA A 309 -2.51 17.21 10.63
N LEU A 310 -1.69 16.94 11.67
CA LEU A 310 -0.35 17.54 11.76
C LEU A 310 0.62 16.88 10.77
N GLY A 311 0.52 15.56 10.60
CA GLY A 311 1.27 14.84 9.58
C GLY A 311 0.85 15.24 8.17
N GLU A 312 -0.46 15.35 7.90
CA GLU A 312 -0.95 15.84 6.61
C GLU A 312 -0.45 17.26 6.33
N GLN A 313 -0.43 18.14 7.34
CA GLN A 313 0.12 19.48 7.22
C GLN A 313 1.62 19.46 6.89
N PHE A 314 2.40 18.60 7.54
CA PHE A 314 3.82 18.43 7.27
C PHE A 314 4.05 17.95 5.83
N ALA A 315 3.40 16.86 5.42
CA ALA A 315 3.49 16.33 4.06
C ALA A 315 3.06 17.38 3.01
N ALA A 316 1.99 18.13 3.30
CA ALA A 316 1.55 19.23 2.46
C ALA A 316 2.62 20.32 2.31
N SER A 317 3.36 20.64 3.37
CA SER A 317 4.43 21.63 3.31
C SER A 317 5.58 21.20 2.39
N ILE A 318 6.01 19.95 2.48
CA ILE A 318 7.07 19.36 1.65
C ILE A 318 6.65 19.34 0.18
N ILE A 319 5.44 18.83 -0.09
CA ILE A 319 4.91 18.72 -1.46
C ILE A 319 4.71 20.10 -2.08
N ASN A 320 4.17 21.06 -1.33
CA ASN A 320 3.99 22.42 -1.83
C ASN A 320 5.34 23.12 -2.10
N ALA A 321 6.37 22.90 -1.28
CA ALA A 321 7.70 23.44 -1.53
C ALA A 321 8.28 22.95 -2.86
N VAL A 322 8.07 21.67 -3.20
CA VAL A 322 8.48 21.10 -4.48
C VAL A 322 7.65 21.63 -5.66
N ILE A 323 6.32 21.71 -5.52
CA ILE A 323 5.42 22.22 -6.57
C ILE A 323 5.70 23.69 -6.90
N GLN A 324 6.00 24.50 -5.89
CA GLN A 324 6.24 25.94 -6.06
C GLN A 324 7.69 26.26 -6.45
N GLY A 325 8.62 25.34 -6.20
CA GLY A 325 10.04 25.51 -6.50
C GLY A 325 10.35 25.49 -8.00
N PRO A 326 11.43 26.17 -8.45
CA PRO A 326 11.83 26.18 -9.86
C PRO A 326 12.24 24.80 -10.39
N GLY A 327 12.56 23.85 -9.50
CA GLY A 327 12.87 22.46 -9.82
C GLY A 327 11.66 21.57 -10.15
N TRP A 328 10.42 22.03 -9.91
CA TRP A 328 9.18 21.22 -10.03
C TRP A 328 9.13 20.30 -11.26
N ARG A 329 9.43 20.83 -12.46
CA ARG A 329 9.33 20.10 -13.73
C ARG A 329 10.36 18.97 -13.88
N LYS A 330 11.35 18.93 -13.00
CA LYS A 330 12.48 17.99 -12.99
C LYS A 330 12.50 17.11 -11.74
N THR A 331 11.47 17.18 -10.90
CA THR A 331 11.40 16.43 -9.65
C THR A 331 10.36 15.33 -9.72
N ALA A 332 10.73 14.12 -9.31
CA ALA A 332 9.79 13.07 -8.94
C ALA A 332 9.70 13.02 -7.42
N LEU A 333 8.50 13.23 -6.86
CA LEU A 333 8.24 13.10 -5.42
C LEU A 333 7.44 11.84 -5.17
N ILE A 334 7.90 11.02 -4.23
CA ILE A 334 7.24 9.81 -3.74
C ILE A 334 6.84 10.07 -2.29
N LEU A 335 5.52 10.11 -2.05
CA LEU A 335 4.94 10.00 -0.71
C LEU A 335 4.61 8.53 -0.49
N THR A 336 5.12 7.94 0.58
CA THR A 336 4.89 6.54 0.96
C THR A 336 4.77 6.41 2.46
N TYR A 337 4.36 5.24 2.92
CA TYR A 337 4.40 4.82 4.32
C TYR A 337 5.38 3.66 4.46
N ASP A 338 5.91 3.47 5.67
CA ASP A 338 6.77 2.35 6.02
C ASP A 338 5.99 1.02 6.07
N GLU A 339 4.85 1.01 6.75
CA GLU A 339 3.97 -0.14 6.97
C GLU A 339 2.51 0.27 7.26
N HIS A 340 1.66 -0.71 7.63
CA HIS A 340 0.19 -0.61 7.68
C HIS A 340 -0.38 -0.06 9.01
N GLY A 341 0.43 0.03 10.06
CA GLY A 341 0.07 0.54 11.38
C GLY A 341 -0.84 -0.37 12.20
N GLY A 342 -1.12 -1.59 11.72
CA GLY A 342 -2.15 -2.46 12.29
C GLY A 342 -3.58 -2.10 11.88
N TYR A 343 -3.75 -1.16 10.93
CA TYR A 343 -5.06 -0.79 10.41
C TYR A 343 -5.47 -1.70 9.25
N TYR A 344 -6.77 -1.93 9.15
CA TYR A 344 -7.39 -2.83 8.17
C TYR A 344 -7.05 -2.41 6.75
N ASP A 345 -6.74 -3.41 5.94
CA ASP A 345 -6.71 -3.31 4.49
C ASP A 345 -7.37 -4.54 3.87
N HIS A 346 -8.22 -4.34 2.88
CA HIS A 346 -8.92 -5.43 2.24
C HIS A 346 -8.06 -6.22 1.24
N VAL A 347 -6.90 -5.69 0.82
CA VAL A 347 -6.07 -6.29 -0.21
C VAL A 347 -5.01 -7.21 0.42
N PRO A 348 -5.06 -8.53 0.15
CA PRO A 348 -3.99 -9.40 0.58
C PRO A 348 -2.69 -9.09 -0.18
N PRO A 349 -1.56 -8.81 0.51
CA PRO A 349 -0.29 -8.62 -0.16
C PRO A 349 0.13 -9.89 -0.91
N PRO A 350 0.75 -9.75 -2.09
CA PRO A 350 1.29 -10.88 -2.83
C PRO A 350 2.49 -11.48 -2.11
N ALA A 351 2.80 -12.74 -2.40
CA ALA A 351 4.03 -13.35 -1.92
C ALA A 351 5.25 -12.59 -2.44
N ALA A 352 6.12 -12.16 -1.52
CA ALA A 352 7.40 -11.55 -1.84
C ALA A 352 8.45 -12.62 -2.17
N ILE A 353 9.46 -12.25 -2.97
CA ILE A 353 10.65 -13.08 -3.11
C ILE A 353 11.63 -12.68 -1.98
N PRO A 354 12.20 -13.65 -1.25
CA PRO A 354 13.28 -13.39 -0.30
C PRO A 354 14.42 -12.57 -0.93
N PRO A 355 14.88 -11.49 -0.27
CA PRO A 355 15.88 -10.57 -0.82
C PRO A 355 17.30 -11.14 -0.84
N ASP A 356 17.56 -12.21 -0.09
CA ASP A 356 18.87 -12.84 0.03
C ASP A 356 18.78 -14.37 -0.07
N MET A 357 19.92 -15.02 -0.35
CA MET A 357 20.01 -16.50 -0.30
C MET A 357 20.13 -17.02 1.15
N THR A 358 20.09 -16.13 2.14
CA THR A 358 20.33 -16.43 3.56
C THR A 358 19.06 -16.59 4.38
N ALA A 359 17.92 -16.06 3.92
CA ALA A 359 16.62 -16.37 4.50
C ALA A 359 16.13 -17.74 4.00
N SER A 360 16.66 -18.82 4.56
CA SER A 360 15.84 -20.02 4.71
C SER A 360 14.62 -19.57 5.51
N ALA A 361 13.43 -19.61 4.91
CA ALA A 361 12.17 -19.34 5.59
C ALA A 361 12.21 -20.01 6.97
N ARG A 362 12.35 -19.21 8.03
CA ARG A 362 12.13 -19.75 9.36
C ARG A 362 10.62 -19.96 9.47
N PRO A 363 10.20 -21.18 9.84
CA PRO A 363 8.80 -21.61 9.77
C PRO A 363 7.87 -20.76 10.62
#